data_AF-A0A957X4T3-F1
#
_entry.id   AF-A0A957X4T3-F1
#
_cell.length_a   1.000
_cell.length_b   1.000
_cell.length_c   1.000
_cell.angle_alpha   90.00
_cell.angle_beta   90.00
_cell.angle_gamma   90.00
#
_symmetry.space_group_name_H-M   'P 1'
#
loop_
_entity.id
_entity.type
_entity.pdbx_description
1 polymer ?
#
loop_
_entity_poly.entity_id
_entity_poly.type
_entity_poly.pdbx_seq_one_letter_code
_entity_poly.pdbx_strand_id
1 'polypeptide(L)'
;MHYAWQRVELEPLLEEAHQQLLRLLARAGRRNIVLAHYQEYCHLLQTELAVTPSATTVALVDAIRAGATAEANSDTHYLAPPLPYLTLSQPTAPAAIFVAAKWN
;
A
#
# COMPACT_ATOMS: atom_id res chain seq x y z
N MET A 1 -9.79 9.82 -0.22
CA MET A 1 -10.96 8.93 -0.28
C MET A 1 -11.39 8.67 -1.72
N HIS A 2 -11.67 9.71 -2.53
CA HIS A 2 -12.15 9.57 -3.91
C HIS A 2 -11.24 8.69 -4.81
N TYR A 3 -9.92 8.85 -4.71
CA TYR A 3 -8.95 8.10 -5.52
C TYR A 3 -9.00 6.57 -5.34
N ALA A 4 -9.34 6.09 -4.13
CA ALA A 4 -9.43 4.65 -3.87
C ALA A 4 -10.65 4.02 -4.56
N TRP A 5 -11.78 4.75 -4.62
CA TRP A 5 -12.97 4.33 -5.35
C TRP A 5 -12.73 4.33 -6.85
N GLN A 6 -12.11 5.38 -7.39
CA GLN A 6 -11.78 5.44 -8.82
C GLN A 6 -10.89 4.29 -9.26
N ARG A 7 -9.95 3.86 -8.42
CA ARG A 7 -9.09 2.71 -8.73
C ARG A 7 -9.86 1.39 -8.78
N VAL A 8 -10.80 1.18 -7.87
CA VAL A 8 -11.69 0.01 -7.92
C VAL A 8 -12.58 0.04 -9.16
N GLU A 9 -13.03 1.23 -9.58
CA GLU A 9 -13.85 1.39 -10.78
C GLU A 9 -13.06 1.10 -12.07
N LEU A 10 -11.78 1.47 -12.12
CA LEU A 10 -10.90 1.18 -13.24
C LEU A 10 -10.45 -0.29 -13.29
N GLU A 11 -10.19 -0.88 -12.13
CA GLU A 11 -9.66 -2.24 -12.00
C GLU A 11 -10.54 -3.07 -11.03
N PRO A 12 -11.77 -3.43 -11.43
CA PRO A 12 -12.77 -4.03 -10.52
C PRO A 12 -12.38 -5.42 -10.00
N LEU A 13 -11.47 -6.12 -10.68
CA LEU A 13 -10.97 -7.43 -10.26
C LEU A 13 -9.67 -7.36 -9.46
N LEU A 14 -9.00 -6.19 -9.41
CA LEU A 14 -7.71 -6.05 -8.75
C LEU A 14 -7.87 -5.97 -7.23
N GLU A 15 -7.45 -7.02 -6.55
CA GLU A 15 -7.65 -7.16 -5.12
C GLU A 15 -6.95 -6.07 -4.29
N GLU A 16 -5.77 -5.62 -4.70
CA GLU A 16 -5.00 -4.59 -4.02
C GLU A 16 -5.76 -3.25 -3.95
N ALA A 17 -6.53 -2.92 -4.99
CA ALA A 17 -7.37 -1.71 -5.00
C ALA A 17 -8.47 -1.83 -3.95
N HIS A 18 -9.15 -2.98 -3.89
CA HIS A 18 -10.17 -3.29 -2.88
C HIS A 18 -9.59 -3.26 -1.46
N GLN A 19 -8.46 -3.91 -1.21
CA GLN A 19 -7.83 -3.92 0.11
C GLN A 19 -7.50 -2.51 0.61
N GLN A 20 -7.00 -1.63 -0.27
CA GLN A 20 -6.71 -0.25 0.10
C GLN A 20 -7.98 0.53 0.44
N LEU A 21 -9.06 0.34 -0.32
CA LEU A 21 -10.35 0.94 -0.02
C LEU A 21 -10.93 0.43 1.31
N LEU A 22 -10.88 -0.88 1.58
CA LEU A 22 -11.34 -1.49 2.82
C LEU A 22 -10.57 -0.95 4.04
N ARG A 23 -9.23 -0.86 3.97
CA ARG A 23 -8.40 -0.26 5.04
C ARG A 23 -8.77 1.20 5.30
N LEU A 24 -8.99 1.95 4.23
CA LEU A 24 -9.33 3.38 4.30
C LEU A 24 -10.71 3.59 4.95
N LEU A 25 -11.71 2.79 4.58
CA LEU A 25 -13.05 2.82 5.16
C LEU A 25 -13.06 2.35 6.63
N ALA A 26 -12.24 1.34 6.95
CA ALA A 26 -12.07 0.86 8.32
C ALA A 26 -11.48 1.94 9.24
N ARG A 27 -10.43 2.64 8.80
CA ARG A 27 -9.85 3.79 9.51
C ARG A 27 -10.85 4.92 9.71
N ALA A 28 -11.76 5.13 8.76
CA ALA A 28 -12.83 6.11 8.88
C ALA A 28 -13.99 5.65 9.79
N GLY A 29 -13.90 4.48 10.44
CA GLY A 29 -14.96 3.92 11.28
C GLY A 29 -16.19 3.44 10.50
N ARG A 30 -16.12 3.41 9.16
CA ARG A 30 -17.25 3.10 8.28
C ARG A 30 -17.41 1.60 8.06
N ARG A 31 -17.41 0.82 9.14
CA ARG A 31 -17.45 -0.64 9.10
C ARG A 31 -18.62 -1.21 8.31
N ASN A 32 -19.81 -0.61 8.39
CA ASN A 32 -20.97 -1.08 7.62
C ASN A 32 -20.71 -0.99 6.11
N ILE A 33 -20.01 0.06 5.65
CA ILE A 33 -19.65 0.24 4.24
C ILE A 33 -18.58 -0.79 3.82
N VAL A 34 -17.59 -1.07 4.68
CA VAL A 34 -16.59 -2.13 4.45
C VAL A 34 -17.28 -3.46 4.16
N LEU A 35 -18.22 -3.85 5.02
CA LEU A 35 -18.88 -5.17 4.93
C LEU A 35 -19.75 -5.29 3.69
N ALA A 36 -20.52 -4.25 3.35
CA ALA A 36 -21.31 -4.21 2.13
C ALA A 36 -20.41 -4.31 0.89
N HIS A 37 -19.35 -3.50 0.84
CA HIS A 37 -18.44 -3.49 -0.29
C HIS A 37 -17.69 -4.82 -0.48
N TYR A 38 -17.29 -5.47 0.62
CA TYR A 38 -16.67 -6.80 0.55
C TYR A 38 -17.64 -7.87 0.02
N GLN A 39 -18.92 -7.82 0.38
CA GLN A 39 -19.92 -8.75 -0.13
C GLN A 39 -20.12 -8.59 -1.64
N GLU A 40 -20.21 -7.34 -2.12
CA GLU A 40 -20.28 -7.03 -3.56
C GLU A 40 -19.04 -7.54 -4.30
N TYR A 41 -17.85 -7.33 -3.74
CA TYR A 41 -16.61 -7.82 -4.32
C TYR A 41 -16.55 -9.35 -4.40
N CYS A 42 -16.99 -10.06 -3.35
CA CYS A 42 -17.09 -11.52 -3.37
C CYS A 42 -18.03 -12.01 -4.48
N HIS A 43 -19.19 -11.36 -4.63
CA HIS A 43 -20.13 -11.69 -5.68
C HIS A 43 -19.55 -11.46 -7.07
N LEU A 44 -18.84 -10.33 -7.26
CA LEU A 44 -18.18 -9.99 -8.53
C LEU A 44 -17.10 -11.01 -8.90
N LEU A 45 -16.20 -11.36 -7.96
CA LEU A 45 -15.19 -12.39 -8.19
C LEU A 45 -15.80 -13.76 -8.52
N GLN A 46 -16.87 -14.13 -7.81
CA GLN A 46 -17.56 -15.39 -8.05
C GLN A 46 -18.25 -15.42 -9.42
N THR A 47 -18.78 -14.29 -9.87
CA THR A 47 -19.48 -14.18 -11.16
C THR A 47 -18.52 -14.15 -12.33
N GLU A 48 -17.45 -13.35 -12.22
CA GLU A 48 -16.54 -13.09 -13.34
C GLU A 48 -15.41 -14.13 -13.45
N LEU A 49 -14.91 -14.63 -12.32
CA LEU A 49 -13.73 -15.49 -12.26
C LEU A 49 -14.00 -16.84 -11.59
N ALA A 50 -15.18 -17.05 -11.00
CA ALA A 50 -15.53 -18.21 -10.19
C ALA A 50 -14.54 -18.49 -9.04
N VAL A 51 -13.91 -17.43 -8.50
CA VAL A 51 -12.96 -17.50 -7.39
C VAL A 51 -13.48 -16.76 -6.16
N THR A 52 -12.92 -17.10 -5.01
CA THR A 52 -13.09 -16.35 -3.76
C THR A 52 -11.97 -15.32 -3.59
N PRO A 53 -12.18 -14.27 -2.77
CA PRO A 53 -11.09 -13.38 -2.39
C PRO A 53 -9.96 -14.12 -1.67
N SER A 54 -8.77 -13.55 -1.68
CA SER A 54 -7.60 -14.12 -1.02
C SER A 54 -7.76 -14.16 0.50
N ALA A 55 -7.00 -15.06 1.13
CA ALA A 55 -6.94 -15.17 2.59
C ALA A 55 -6.53 -13.84 3.26
N THR A 56 -5.69 -13.03 2.61
CA THR A 56 -5.29 -11.71 3.11
C THR A 56 -6.47 -10.76 3.22
N THR A 57 -7.32 -10.73 2.19
CA THR A 57 -8.52 -9.88 2.17
C THR A 57 -9.57 -10.37 3.17
N VAL A 58 -9.75 -11.69 3.27
CA VAL A 58 -10.63 -12.31 4.28
C VAL A 58 -10.18 -11.92 5.68
N ALA A 59 -8.89 -12.08 6.00
CA ALA A 59 -8.34 -11.73 7.32
C ALA A 59 -8.49 -10.24 7.65
N LEU A 60 -8.32 -9.35 6.66
CA LEU A 60 -8.56 -7.92 6.83
C LEU A 60 -10.01 -7.64 7.24
N VAL A 61 -10.98 -8.25 6.56
CA VAL A 61 -12.40 -8.04 6.85
C VAL A 61 -12.77 -8.65 8.19
N ASP A 62 -12.23 -9.81 8.54
CA ASP A 62 -12.42 -10.42 9.86
C ASP A 62 -11.88 -9.54 10.99
N ALA A 63 -10.69 -8.95 10.83
CA ALA A 63 -10.14 -7.99 11.78
C ALA A 63 -11.07 -6.77 11.95
N ILE A 64 -11.61 -6.24 10.85
CA ILE A 64 -12.58 -5.13 10.89
C ILE A 64 -13.88 -5.57 11.58
N ARG A 65 -14.31 -6.84 11.41
CA ARG A 65 -15.45 -7.43 12.14
C ARG A 65 -15.18 -7.60 13.63
N ALA A 66 -13.94 -7.88 14.02
CA ALA A 66 -13.55 -7.92 15.42
C ALA A 66 -13.46 -6.51 16.05
N GLY A 67 -13.55 -5.45 15.25
CA GLY A 67 -13.37 -4.07 15.71
C GLY A 67 -11.89 -3.68 15.86
N ALA A 68 -10.96 -4.52 15.36
CA ALA A 68 -9.57 -4.15 15.24
C ALA A 68 -9.43 -3.13 14.11
N THR A 69 -9.05 -1.91 14.45
CA THR A 69 -8.57 -0.96 13.45
C THR A 69 -7.27 -1.52 12.87
N ALA A 70 -7.09 -1.45 11.55
CA ALA A 70 -6.02 -2.11 10.79
C ALA A 70 -4.58 -1.65 11.13
N GLU A 71 -4.38 -1.01 12.28
CA GLU A 71 -3.12 -0.42 12.73
C GLU A 71 -2.44 -1.26 13.83
N ALA A 72 -3.17 -2.21 14.45
CA ALA A 72 -2.69 -3.01 15.58
C ALA A 72 -1.69 -4.13 15.23
N ASN A 73 -1.12 -4.15 14.02
CA ASN A 73 -0.08 -5.12 13.61
C ASN A 73 1.23 -4.43 13.16
N SER A 74 1.48 -3.22 13.66
CA SER A 74 2.76 -2.52 13.50
C SER A 74 3.71 -2.75 14.68
N ASP A 75 3.20 -3.28 15.81
CA ASP A 75 3.88 -3.22 17.11
C ASP A 75 4.67 -4.48 17.49
N THR A 76 5.05 -5.36 16.56
CA THR A 76 5.73 -6.62 16.96
C THR A 76 7.05 -6.96 16.24
N HIS A 77 7.57 -6.16 15.31
CA HIS A 77 8.96 -6.41 14.86
C HIS A 77 9.77 -5.25 14.25
N TYR A 78 9.58 -4.01 14.70
CA TYR A 78 10.63 -3.01 14.48
C TYR A 78 11.80 -3.25 15.46
N LEU A 79 12.57 -4.33 15.24
CA LEU A 79 13.95 -4.45 15.70
C LEU A 79 14.79 -3.58 14.76
N ALA A 80 14.79 -2.27 15.01
CA ALA A 80 15.66 -1.34 14.29
C ALA A 80 17.12 -1.77 14.49
N PRO A 81 17.92 -2.04 13.44
CA PRO A 81 19.35 -1.85 13.57
C PRO A 81 19.61 -0.34 13.71
N PRO A 82 20.46 0.12 14.66
CA PRO A 82 20.83 1.53 14.72
C PRO A 82 21.69 1.85 13.49
N LEU A 83 21.09 2.42 12.44
CA LEU A 83 21.85 2.95 11.31
C LEU A 83 22.37 4.35 11.69
N PRO A 84 23.70 4.56 11.78
CA PRO A 84 24.23 5.92 11.77
C PRO A 84 23.96 6.50 10.38
N TYR A 85 23.06 7.47 10.35
CA TYR A 85 22.71 8.20 9.15
C TYR A 85 23.94 8.98 8.64
N LEU A 86 24.23 8.79 7.34
CA LEU A 86 24.86 9.76 6.42
C LEU A 86 26.40 9.94 6.50
N THR A 87 27.13 9.15 5.71
CA THR A 87 28.22 9.73 4.90
C THR A 87 27.71 9.86 3.47
N LEU A 88 27.00 10.97 3.21
CA LEU A 88 26.76 11.38 1.83
C LEU A 88 28.09 11.92 1.31
N SER A 89 28.87 11.08 0.60
CA SER A 89 29.85 11.58 -0.34
C SER A 89 29.09 12.42 -1.38
N GLN A 90 29.21 13.74 -1.28
CA GLN A 90 28.69 14.64 -2.30
C GLN A 90 29.38 14.35 -3.65
N PRO A 91 28.64 14.29 -4.77
CA PRO A 91 29.24 14.35 -6.09
C PRO A 91 29.71 15.79 -6.36
N THR A 92 31.02 16.04 -6.38
CA THR A 92 31.58 17.32 -6.87
C THR A 92 31.62 17.33 -8.39
N ALA A 93 30.72 18.08 -9.03
CA ALA A 93 30.93 18.65 -10.37
C ALA A 93 29.84 19.69 -10.67
N PRO A 94 30.00 20.65 -11.61
CA PRO A 94 31.19 21.04 -12.38
C PRO A 94 31.38 22.58 -12.51
N ALA A 95 32.60 23.04 -12.84
CA ALA A 95 32.82 24.10 -13.85
C ALA A 95 34.33 24.41 -14.06
N ALA A 96 34.76 24.23 -15.30
CA ALA A 96 35.77 25.02 -16.02
C ALA A 96 37.24 24.97 -15.53
N ILE A 97 38.12 24.29 -16.30
CA ILE A 97 38.97 24.90 -17.34
C ILE A 97 39.96 23.81 -17.83
N PHE A 98 39.95 23.63 -19.15
CA PHE A 98 40.92 22.91 -19.97
C PHE A 98 42.30 23.61 -19.91
N VAL A 99 43.38 22.87 -19.67
CA VAL A 99 44.67 23.06 -20.39
C VAL A 99 45.43 21.72 -20.41
N ALA A 100 45.74 21.31 -21.64
CA ALA A 100 46.52 20.15 -21.99
C ALA A 100 48.02 20.36 -21.75
N ALA A 101 48.72 19.23 -21.62
CA ALA A 101 50.07 18.99 -22.15
C ALA A 101 51.17 20.03 -21.85
N LYS A 102 51.95 19.72 -20.82
CA LYS A 102 53.37 20.09 -20.78
C LYS A 102 54.12 19.18 -21.77
N TRP A 103 54.68 19.77 -22.83
CA TRP A 103 55.90 19.26 -23.46
C TRP A 103 56.92 20.40 -23.53
N ASN A 104 58.05 20.13 -22.87
CA ASN A 104 59.35 20.81 -22.88
C ASN A 104 59.46 22.19 -22.20
#